data_AF-A0A7S3XIJ2-F1
#
_entry.id   AF-A0A7S3XIJ2-F1
#
_cell.length_a   1.000
_cell.length_b   1.000
_cell.length_c   1.000
_cell.angle_alpha   90.00
_cell.angle_beta   90.00
_cell.angle_gamma   90.00
#
_symmetry.space_group_name_H-M   'P 1'
#
loop_
_entity.id
_entity.type
_entity.pdbx_description
1 polymer ?
#
loop_
_entity_poly.entity_id
_entity_poly.type
_entity_poly.pdbx_seq_one_letter_code
_entity_poly.pdbx_strand_id
1 'polypeptide(L)'
;VAPDLSFFKLNSRTQTRKVSELQRNDKVTLNFQDQRGRGGWLTLKGTARLAPAADGSTDILVTVMQLEIVSYTEKAMADSDGWVPAVLRRESGGWIVAT
;
A
#
# COMPACT_ATOMS: atom_id res chain seq x y z
N VAL A 1 6.04 -6.20 7.50
CA VAL A 1 5.61 -4.83 7.12
C VAL A 1 6.47 -3.86 7.90
N ALA A 2 7.00 -2.81 7.28
CA ALA A 2 7.75 -1.79 8.00
C ALA A 2 6.82 -0.99 8.93
N PRO A 3 7.28 -0.54 10.12
CA PRO A 3 6.44 0.18 11.08
C PRO A 3 5.79 1.45 10.51
N ASP A 4 6.46 2.11 9.58
CA ASP A 4 6.01 3.33 8.93
C ASP A 4 5.27 3.08 7.61
N LEU A 5 4.90 1.82 7.30
CA LEU A 5 4.22 1.44 6.06
C LEU A 5 5.00 1.75 4.77
N SER A 6 6.30 2.05 4.85
CA SER A 6 7.14 2.29 3.65
C SER A 6 7.40 1.02 2.84
N PHE A 7 7.29 -0.15 3.49
CA PHE A 7 7.70 -1.40 2.89
C PHE A 7 6.81 -2.58 3.31
N PHE A 8 6.46 -3.41 2.34
CA PHE A 8 5.72 -4.65 2.56
C PHE A 8 6.47 -5.82 1.93
N LYS A 9 6.47 -6.94 2.64
CA LYS A 9 6.85 -8.24 2.11
C LYS A 9 5.60 -9.09 2.10
N LEU A 10 5.17 -9.48 0.91
CA LEU A 10 4.09 -10.44 0.68
C LEU A 10 4.70 -11.71 0.09
N ASN A 11 3.99 -12.82 0.20
CA ASN A 11 4.43 -14.09 -0.37
C ASN A 11 3.35 -14.64 -1.33
N SER A 12 3.79 -15.25 -2.43
CA SER A 12 2.88 -15.91 -3.36
C SER A 12 3.52 -17.12 -4.04
N ARG A 13 2.69 -18.05 -4.50
CA ARG A 13 3.15 -19.11 -5.40
C ARG A 13 3.68 -18.49 -6.69
N THR A 14 4.80 -19.00 -7.16
CA THR A 14 5.56 -18.45 -8.30
C THR A 14 4.75 -18.37 -9.59
N GLN A 15 3.86 -19.34 -9.84
CA GLN A 15 3.06 -19.40 -11.08
C GLN A 15 1.71 -18.66 -11.01
N THR A 16 1.49 -17.83 -9.99
CA THR A 16 0.22 -17.08 -9.91
C THR A 16 0.16 -15.97 -10.95
N ARG A 17 -1.05 -15.69 -11.46
CA ARG A 17 -1.33 -14.59 -12.39
C ARG A 17 -0.72 -13.25 -11.94
N LYS A 18 -0.86 -12.92 -10.65
CA LYS A 18 -0.33 -11.67 -10.08
C LYS A 18 1.20 -11.56 -10.18
N VAL A 19 1.93 -12.67 -10.03
CA VAL A 19 3.39 -12.68 -10.19
C VAL A 19 3.74 -12.41 -11.66
N SER A 20 3.05 -13.06 -12.60
CA SER A 20 3.24 -12.81 -14.04
C SER A 20 2.87 -11.39 -14.46
N GLU A 21 1.86 -10.79 -13.86
CA GLU A 21 1.48 -9.38 -14.07
C GLU A 21 2.56 -8.43 -13.52
N LEU A 22 3.06 -8.68 -12.30
CA LEU A 22 4.11 -7.89 -11.68
C LEU A 22 5.46 -7.97 -12.39
N GLN A 23 5.73 -9.08 -13.10
CA GLN A 23 6.91 -9.17 -13.98
C GLN A 23 6.84 -8.22 -15.18
N ARG A 24 5.62 -7.89 -15.64
CA ARG A 24 5.40 -7.00 -16.80
C ARG A 24 5.23 -5.54 -16.39
N ASN A 25 4.72 -5.31 -15.19
CA ASN A 25 4.49 -3.98 -14.63
C ASN A 25 4.63 -4.03 -13.12
N ASP A 26 5.65 -3.35 -12.59
CA ASP A 26 5.98 -3.35 -11.18
C ASP A 26 5.06 -2.46 -10.34
N LYS A 27 4.21 -1.63 -10.97
CA LYS A 27 3.28 -0.74 -10.27
C LYS A 27 2.23 -1.56 -9.53
N VAL A 28 2.14 -1.34 -8.22
CA VAL A 28 1.24 -2.08 -7.34
C VAL A 28 0.47 -1.12 -6.45
N THR A 29 -0.73 -1.55 -6.07
CA THR A 29 -1.55 -0.90 -5.06
C THR A 29 -1.99 -1.93 -4.03
N LEU A 30 -1.80 -1.62 -2.75
CA LEU A 30 -2.33 -2.41 -1.64
C LEU A 30 -3.49 -1.62 -1.01
N ASN A 31 -4.66 -2.25 -0.90
CA ASN A 31 -5.85 -1.60 -0.36
C ASN A 31 -6.33 -2.34 0.88
N PHE A 32 -6.51 -1.59 1.97
CA PHE A 32 -7.01 -2.07 3.25
C PHE A 32 -8.33 -1.36 3.53
N GLN A 33 -9.38 -2.13 3.83
CA GLN A 33 -10.68 -1.59 4.19
C GLN A 33 -11.01 -2.00 5.62
N ASP A 34 -11.35 -1.01 6.45
CA ASP A 34 -11.96 -1.29 7.74
C ASP A 34 -13.44 -1.65 7.53
N GLN A 35 -13.78 -2.90 7.83
CA GLN A 35 -15.15 -3.40 7.66
C GLN A 35 -16.06 -3.05 8.84
N ARG A 36 -15.59 -2.29 9.84
CA ARG A 36 -16.37 -1.93 11.03
C ARG A 36 -17.09 -0.60 10.84
N GLY A 37 -18.42 -0.62 10.92
CA GLY A 37 -19.25 0.60 10.97
C GLY A 37 -19.13 1.49 9.72
N ARG A 38 -19.06 2.82 9.92
CA ARG A 38 -18.72 3.80 8.86
C ARG A 38 -17.21 3.78 8.58
N GLY A 39 -16.64 2.60 8.38
CA GLY A 39 -15.19 2.35 8.39
C GLY A 39 -14.38 3.23 7.43
N GLY A 40 -13.06 3.21 7.64
CA GLY A 40 -12.10 3.86 6.76
C GLY A 40 -11.51 2.93 5.70
N TRP A 41 -10.67 3.49 4.85
CA TRP A 41 -9.81 2.74 3.95
C TRP A 41 -8.43 3.37 3.87
N LEU A 42 -7.45 2.55 3.51
CA LEU A 42 -6.06 2.93 3.30
C LEU A 42 -5.57 2.29 2.00
N THR A 43 -5.19 3.14 1.05
CA THR A 43 -4.60 2.73 -0.23
C THR A 43 -3.13 3.10 -0.25
N LEU A 44 -2.27 2.11 -0.49
CA LEU A 44 -0.82 2.26 -0.58
C LEU A 44 -0.40 2.07 -2.04
N LYS A 45 0.28 3.04 -2.63
CA LYS A 45 0.75 3.00 -4.03
C LYS A 45 2.26 2.95 -4.07
N GLY A 46 2.81 2.08 -4.91
CA GLY A 46 4.24 1.83 -4.94
C GLY A 46 4.69 0.94 -6.10
N THR A 47 5.92 0.46 -6.00
CA THR A 47 6.51 -0.51 -6.92
C THR A 47 6.84 -1.81 -6.20
N ALA A 48 6.76 -2.92 -6.91
CA ALA A 48 7.06 -4.25 -6.40
C ALA A 48 8.33 -4.82 -7.05
N ARG A 49 9.17 -5.45 -6.24
CA ARG A 49 10.27 -6.30 -6.70
C ARG A 49 9.97 -7.75 -6.33
N LEU A 50 10.16 -8.65 -7.29
CA LEU A 50 10.01 -10.09 -7.07
C LEU A 50 11.35 -10.68 -6.64
N ALA A 51 11.35 -11.55 -5.63
CA ALA A 51 12.52 -12.29 -5.18
C ALA A 51 12.16 -13.76 -4.92
N PRO A 52 13.01 -14.73 -5.30
CA PRO A 52 12.77 -16.12 -4.94
C PRO A 52 12.89 -16.30 -3.42
N ALA A 53 11.98 -17.07 -2.84
CA ALA A 53 12.00 -17.45 -1.44
C ALA A 53 12.62 -18.85 -1.25
N ALA A 54 13.07 -19.16 -0.03
CA ALA A 54 13.74 -20.43 0.28
C ALA A 54 12.85 -21.67 0.12
N ASP A 55 11.54 -21.49 0.22
CA ASP A 55 10.53 -22.55 0.07
C ASP A 55 10.07 -22.75 -1.39
N GLY A 56 10.74 -22.12 -2.35
CA GLY A 56 10.40 -22.17 -3.78
C GLY A 56 9.23 -21.27 -4.19
N SER A 57 8.67 -20.50 -3.26
CA SER A 57 7.69 -19.45 -3.56
C SER A 57 8.39 -18.15 -4.02
N THR A 58 7.59 -17.11 -4.31
CA THR A 58 8.07 -15.78 -4.69
C THR A 58 7.66 -14.77 -3.63
N ASP A 59 8.65 -14.08 -3.08
CA ASP A 59 8.46 -12.89 -2.27
C ASP A 59 8.18 -11.68 -3.18
N ILE A 60 7.11 -10.95 -2.85
CA ILE A 60 6.72 -9.69 -3.48
C ILE A 60 7.09 -8.57 -2.50
N LEU A 61 8.11 -7.81 -2.85
CA LEU A 61 8.70 -6.76 -2.01
C LEU A 61 8.22 -5.40 -2.51
N VAL A 62 7.28 -4.80 -1.80
CA VAL A 62 6.63 -3.54 -2.20
C VAL A 62 7.28 -2.36 -1.49
N THR A 63 7.74 -1.38 -2.26
CA THR A 63 8.18 -0.07 -1.78
C THR A 63 7.07 0.93 -2.00
N VAL A 64 6.55 1.53 -0.93
CA VAL A 64 5.41 2.45 -0.98
C VAL A 64 5.90 3.88 -1.11
N MET A 65 5.35 4.62 -2.07
CA MET A 65 5.71 6.01 -2.37
C MET A 65 4.58 6.99 -2.06
N GLN A 66 3.32 6.52 -2.04
CA GLN A 66 2.15 7.33 -1.74
C GLN A 66 1.13 6.53 -0.91
N LEU A 67 0.50 7.22 0.03
CA LEU A 67 -0.59 6.72 0.87
C LEU A 67 -1.82 7.59 0.62
N GLU A 68 -2.98 6.98 0.60
CA GLU A 68 -4.27 7.67 0.58
C GLU A 68 -5.12 7.07 1.68
N ILE A 69 -5.63 7.90 2.58
CA ILE A 69 -6.39 7.45 3.74
C ILE A 69 -7.68 8.25 3.90
N VAL A 70 -8.76 7.52 4.20
CA VAL A 70 -9.99 8.07 4.77
C VAL A 70 -10.29 7.27 6.02
N SER A 71 -10.51 7.92 7.16
CA SER A 71 -11.04 7.28 8.36
C SER A 71 -11.96 8.22 9.11
N TYR A 72 -13.23 7.85 9.21
CA TYR A 72 -14.22 8.59 9.98
C TYR A 72 -14.03 8.42 11.49
N THR A 73 -13.50 7.27 11.92
CA THR A 73 -13.20 6.97 13.33
C THR A 73 -11.99 7.76 13.82
N GLU A 74 -10.91 7.74 13.03
CA GLU A 74 -9.65 8.42 13.37
C GLU A 74 -9.63 9.90 12.91
N LYS A 75 -10.72 10.37 12.28
CA LYS A 75 -10.83 11.70 11.68
C LYS A 75 -9.69 12.02 10.70
N ALA A 76 -9.24 11.01 9.97
CA ALA A 76 -8.17 11.12 8.97
C ALA A 76 -8.78 11.33 7.59
N MET A 77 -9.00 12.59 7.22
CA MET A 77 -9.57 13.04 5.95
C MET A 77 -9.09 14.46 5.64
N ALA A 78 -9.07 14.84 4.37
CA ALA A 78 -8.53 16.14 3.95
C ALA A 78 -9.54 17.29 4.15
N ASP A 79 -10.84 17.00 4.14
CA ASP A 79 -11.91 17.98 4.34
C ASP A 79 -12.85 17.58 5.49
N SER A 80 -13.54 18.56 6.07
CA SER A 80 -14.55 18.34 7.11
C SER A 80 -15.84 17.70 6.57
N ASP A 81 -16.06 17.83 5.27
CA ASP A 81 -17.27 17.36 4.58
C ASP A 81 -17.18 15.89 4.14
N GLY A 82 -15.96 15.33 4.16
CA GLY A 82 -15.74 13.95 4.55
C GLY A 82 -15.49 12.96 3.43
N TRP A 83 -15.06 13.40 2.25
CA TRP A 83 -14.90 12.52 1.09
C TRP A 83 -13.52 12.59 0.43
N VAL A 84 -12.70 13.59 0.75
CA VAL A 84 -11.38 13.73 0.16
C VAL A 84 -10.35 12.98 1.02
N PRO A 85 -9.62 11.98 0.46
CA PRO A 85 -8.59 11.29 1.22
C PRO A 85 -7.46 12.23 1.58
N ALA A 86 -6.92 12.08 2.79
CA ALA A 86 -5.61 12.64 3.09
C ALA A 86 -4.57 11.87 2.27
N VAL A 87 -3.75 12.59 1.50
CA VAL A 87 -2.71 12.01 0.66
C VAL A 87 -1.37 12.28 1.29
N LEU A 88 -0.56 11.24 1.48
CA LEU A 88 0.81 11.37 1.95
C LEU A 88 1.77 10.88 0.86
N ARG A 89 2.89 11.59 0.67
CA ARG A 89 3.97 11.19 -0.24
C ARG A 89 5.26 10.98 0.54
N ARG A 90 6.09 10.07 0.05
CA ARG A 90 7.39 9.81 0.66
C ARG A 90 8.42 10.84 0.17
N GLU A 91 8.98 11.61 1.08
CA GLU A 91 10.08 12.55 0.81
C GLU A 91 11.15 12.47 1.90
N SER A 92 12.43 12.49 1.51
CA SER A 92 13.58 12.54 2.44
C SER A 92 13.55 11.52 3.59
N GLY A 93 12.97 10.32 3.35
CA GLY A 93 12.88 9.26 4.35
C GLY A 93 11.67 9.34 5.29
N GLY A 94 10.78 10.33 5.12
CA GLY A 94 9.55 10.49 5.88
C GLY A 94 8.30 10.62 5.00
N TRP A 95 7.13 10.65 5.64
CA TRP A 95 5.87 10.97 4.99
C TRP A 95 5.56 12.44 5.14
N ILE A 96 5.21 13.09 4.04
CA ILE A 96 4.68 14.45 4.03
C ILE A 96 3.24 14.45 3.54
N VAL A 97 2.43 15.38 4.04
CA VAL A 97 1.08 15.60 3.50
C VAL A 97 1.24 16.26 2.13
N ALA A 98 0.65 15.66 1.10
CA ALA A 98 0.58 16.26 -0.22
C ALA A 98 -0.57 17.29 -0.21
N THR A 99 -0.21 18.57 -0.34
CA THR A 99 -1.15 19.67 -0.58
C THR A 99 -1.61 19.70 -2.02
#